data_AF-A0A4U9CWM0-F1
#
_entry.id   AF-A0A4U9CWM0-F1
#
_cell.length_a   1.000
_cell.length_b   1.000
_cell.length_c   1.000
_cell.angle_alpha   90.00
_cell.angle_beta   90.00
_cell.angle_gamma   90.00
#
_symmetry.space_group_name_H-M   'P 1'
#
loop_
_entity.id
_entity.type
_entity.pdbx_description
1 polymer ?
#
loop_
_entity_poly.entity_id
_entity_poly.type
_entity_poly.pdbx_seq_one_letter_code
_entity_poly.pdbx_strand_id
1 'polypeptide(L)'
;MVEFAPNLMAVQLDGPGAAMLREKISDIGVGVHTSKATQQIVREANGLALNFADGGSLSTDMVVFSAGIRPQDALARSSGLAVGERGGICIDDRCRTSDPDVLAIGECALWENKIYGLVAPGYQMARTAAADLAGEEAPLRRGGYEHQTQAAGDRRRLLRRRSGPHARKSELSVDPRTGADL
;
A
#
# COMPACT_ATOMS: atom_id res chain seq x y z
N MET A 1 18.18 -0.63 -2.05
CA MET A 1 16.81 -0.15 -2.36
C MET A 1 16.91 1.13 -3.17
N VAL A 2 16.12 1.22 -4.24
CA VAL A 2 16.02 2.42 -5.09
C VAL A 2 14.59 2.93 -4.97
N GLU A 3 14.42 4.21 -4.64
CA GLU A 3 13.14 4.88 -4.43
C GLU A 3 13.10 6.17 -5.25
N PHE A 4 11.99 6.39 -5.94
CA PHE A 4 11.78 7.60 -6.75
C PHE A 4 11.49 8.80 -5.87
N ALA A 5 10.71 8.62 -4.80
CA ALA A 5 10.40 9.68 -3.87
C ALA A 5 11.64 10.11 -3.05
N PRO A 6 11.62 11.33 -2.46
CA PRO A 6 12.70 11.78 -1.57
C PRO A 6 12.85 10.92 -0.30
N ASN A 7 11.76 10.24 0.10
CA ASN A 7 11.64 9.50 1.34
C ASN A 7 11.04 8.11 1.10
N LEU A 8 11.43 7.14 1.93
CA LEU A 8 10.82 5.81 1.94
C LEU A 8 9.38 5.89 2.43
N MET A 9 8.49 5.12 1.79
CA MET A 9 7.07 5.03 2.15
C MET A 9 6.40 6.41 2.23
N ALA A 10 6.66 7.29 1.26
CA ALA A 10 6.24 8.69 1.26
C ALA A 10 4.72 8.91 1.31
N VAL A 11 3.91 7.89 1.02
CA VAL A 11 2.44 7.94 1.15
C VAL A 11 1.99 7.59 2.58
N GLN A 12 2.83 6.90 3.34
CA GLN A 12 2.49 6.33 4.65
C GLN A 12 3.21 7.00 5.81
N LEU A 13 4.41 7.55 5.60
CA LEU A 13 5.25 8.12 6.64
C LEU A 13 5.50 9.61 6.39
N ASP A 14 5.61 10.34 7.50
CA ASP A 14 6.14 11.70 7.50
C ASP A 14 7.68 11.68 7.46
N GLY A 15 8.30 12.86 7.37
CA GLY A 15 9.75 13.00 7.29
C GLY A 15 10.50 12.28 8.44
N PRO A 16 10.16 12.53 9.71
CA PRO A 16 10.77 11.85 10.84
C PRO A 16 10.58 10.32 10.81
N GLY A 17 9.38 9.84 10.50
CA GLY A 17 9.10 8.41 10.39
C GLY A 17 9.92 7.74 9.27
N ALA A 18 10.04 8.40 8.11
CA ALA A 18 10.84 7.92 7.01
C ALA A 18 12.34 7.90 7.33
N ALA A 19 12.84 8.89 8.07
CA ALA A 19 14.24 8.93 8.52
C ALA A 19 14.56 7.77 9.46
N MET A 20 13.70 7.51 10.45
CA MET A 20 13.86 6.37 11.36
C MET A 20 13.81 5.03 10.61
N LEU A 21 12.94 4.89 9.62
CA LEU A 21 12.89 3.69 8.79
C LEU A 21 14.16 3.50 7.97
N ARG A 22 14.70 4.58 7.39
CA ARG A 22 15.96 4.56 6.63
C ARG A 22 17.11 4.08 7.50
N GLU A 23 17.23 4.58 8.73
CA GLU A 23 18.26 4.17 9.68
C GLU A 23 18.17 2.66 9.94
N LYS A 24 16.99 2.16 10.34
CA LYS A 24 16.76 0.71 10.59
C LYS A 24 17.08 -0.17 9.38
N ILE A 25 16.73 0.26 8.16
CA ILE A 25 17.05 -0.47 6.93
C ILE A 25 18.56 -0.44 6.64
N SER A 26 19.22 0.67 6.95
CA SER A 26 20.67 0.79 6.77
C SER A 26 21.43 -0.08 7.79
N ASP A 27 20.92 -0.19 9.02
CA ASP A 27 21.52 -1.02 10.09
C ASP A 27 21.55 -2.51 9.75
N ILE A 28 20.59 -3.00 8.96
CA ILE A 28 20.57 -4.38 8.45
C ILE A 28 21.43 -4.55 7.18
N GLY A 29 22.22 -3.54 6.81
CA GLY A 29 23.15 -3.57 5.68
C GLY A 29 22.55 -3.25 4.31
N VAL A 30 21.31 -2.73 4.27
CA VAL A 30 20.66 -2.40 2.99
C VAL A 30 20.93 -0.94 2.62
N GLY A 31 21.67 -0.72 1.53
CA GLY A 31 21.87 0.61 0.95
C GLY A 31 20.56 1.22 0.43
N VAL A 32 20.30 2.49 0.74
CA VAL A 32 19.09 3.21 0.34
C VAL A 32 19.43 4.40 -0.57
N HIS A 33 18.90 4.38 -1.78
CA HIS A 33 19.01 5.47 -2.77
C HIS A 33 17.63 6.06 -3.03
N THR A 34 17.34 7.23 -2.46
CA THR A 34 16.10 7.99 -2.69
C THR A 34 16.30 9.02 -3.81
N SER A 35 15.21 9.61 -4.29
CA SER A 35 15.21 10.56 -5.41
C SER A 35 15.86 9.98 -6.69
N LYS A 36 15.82 8.66 -6.88
CA LYS A 36 16.42 7.98 -8.03
C LYS A 36 15.34 7.52 -9.00
N ALA A 37 15.21 8.25 -10.10
CA ALA A 37 14.38 7.85 -11.23
C ALA A 37 15.17 6.95 -12.17
N THR A 38 14.90 5.64 -12.16
CA THR A 38 15.51 4.69 -13.11
C THR A 38 14.90 4.88 -14.50
N GLN A 39 15.74 5.20 -15.48
CA GLN A 39 15.34 5.41 -16.87
C GLN A 39 15.51 4.14 -17.71
N GLN A 40 16.59 3.41 -17.47
CA GLN A 40 16.95 2.23 -18.25
C GLN A 40 17.59 1.18 -17.35
N ILE A 41 17.35 -0.09 -17.71
CA ILE A 41 18.04 -1.24 -17.14
C ILE A 41 18.70 -1.95 -18.31
N VAL A 42 20.03 -1.95 -18.31
CA VAL A 42 20.84 -2.51 -19.40
C VAL A 42 21.59 -3.73 -18.92
N ARG A 43 21.81 -4.69 -19.82
CA ARG A 43 22.64 -5.86 -19.54
C ARG A 43 24.11 -5.51 -19.76
N GLU A 44 24.94 -5.83 -18.77
CA GLU A 44 26.39 -5.69 -18.84
C GLU A 44 27.06 -7.07 -18.88
N ALA A 45 28.38 -7.10 -19.09
CA ALA A 45 29.15 -8.35 -19.17
C ALA A 45 28.96 -9.24 -17.93
N ASN A 46 28.86 -8.63 -16.74
CA ASN A 46 28.77 -9.32 -15.46
C ASN A 46 27.52 -8.93 -14.66
N GLY A 47 26.40 -8.61 -15.31
CA GLY A 47 25.16 -8.30 -14.59
C GLY A 47 24.24 -7.32 -15.32
N LEU A 48 23.62 -6.44 -14.55
CA LEU A 48 22.71 -5.39 -14.98
C LEU A 48 23.21 -4.04 -14.47
N ALA A 49 22.94 -2.97 -15.20
CA ALA A 49 23.10 -1.60 -14.71
C ALA A 49 21.77 -0.84 -14.79
N LEU A 50 21.40 -0.21 -13.68
CA LEU A 50 20.31 0.76 -13.62
C LEU A 50 20.90 2.13 -13.94
N ASN A 51 20.41 2.77 -14.99
CA ASN A 51 20.79 4.14 -15.35
C ASN A 51 19.72 5.10 -14.86
N PHE A 52 20.11 6.10 -14.08
CA PHE A 52 19.22 7.06 -13.47
C PHE A 52 19.11 8.36 -14.29
N ALA A 53 18.00 9.06 -14.13
CA ALA A 53 17.73 10.32 -14.84
C ALA A 53 18.75 11.44 -14.50
N ASP A 54 19.42 11.35 -13.36
CA ASP A 54 20.46 12.29 -12.95
C ASP A 54 21.86 11.95 -13.49
N GLY A 55 21.94 10.97 -14.39
CA GLY A 55 23.20 10.51 -15.00
C GLY A 55 23.99 9.51 -14.14
N GLY A 56 23.57 9.24 -12.90
CA GLY A 56 24.17 8.18 -12.09
C GLY A 56 23.78 6.77 -12.58
N SER A 57 24.54 5.76 -12.15
CA SER A 57 24.21 4.36 -12.39
C SER A 57 24.41 3.48 -11.15
N LEU A 58 23.81 2.29 -11.17
CA LEU A 58 23.98 1.26 -10.16
C LEU A 58 24.07 -0.13 -10.82
N SER A 59 25.22 -0.79 -10.66
CA SER A 59 25.40 -2.18 -11.12
C SER A 59 24.83 -3.18 -10.09
N THR A 60 24.21 -4.25 -10.59
CA THR A 60 23.61 -5.31 -9.78
C THR A 60 23.48 -6.60 -10.58
N ASP A 61 23.47 -7.74 -9.92
CA ASP A 61 23.21 -9.04 -10.57
C ASP A 61 21.71 -9.30 -10.78
N MET A 62 20.86 -8.68 -9.97
CA MET A 62 19.41 -8.90 -9.96
C MET A 62 18.64 -7.61 -9.67
N VAL A 63 17.46 -7.49 -10.28
CA VAL A 63 16.49 -6.42 -9.99
C VAL A 63 15.17 -7.05 -9.57
N VAL A 64 14.66 -6.61 -8.41
CA VAL A 64 13.31 -6.94 -7.93
C VAL A 64 12.45 -5.69 -8.06
N PHE A 65 11.35 -5.79 -8.79
CA PHE A 65 10.40 -4.69 -8.93
C PHE A 65 9.31 -4.80 -7.88
N SER A 66 9.19 -3.77 -7.05
CA SER A 66 8.11 -3.57 -6.08
C SER A 66 7.59 -2.14 -6.19
N ALA A 67 7.23 -1.74 -7.42
CA ALA A 67 6.89 -0.37 -7.81
C ALA A 67 5.36 -0.07 -7.78
N GLY A 68 4.62 -0.80 -6.95
CA GLY A 68 3.17 -0.64 -6.79
C GLY A 68 2.34 -1.69 -7.55
N ILE A 69 1.03 -1.58 -7.37
CA ILE A 69 0.04 -2.49 -7.98
C ILE A 69 -0.63 -1.86 -9.20
N ARG A 70 -1.07 -2.69 -10.12
CA ARG A 70 -1.95 -2.30 -11.23
C ARG A 70 -3.23 -3.13 -11.14
N PRO A 71 -4.43 -2.52 -11.16
CA PRO A 71 -5.69 -3.27 -11.19
C PRO A 71 -5.72 -4.24 -12.37
N GLN A 72 -6.12 -5.48 -12.12
CA GLN A 72 -6.40 -6.44 -13.19
C GLN A 72 -7.84 -6.24 -13.67
N ASP A 73 -8.02 -5.38 -14.69
CA ASP A 73 -9.34 -4.94 -15.19
C ASP A 73 -9.62 -5.38 -16.64
N ALA A 74 -8.75 -6.20 -17.24
CA ALA A 74 -8.84 -6.57 -18.66
C ALA A 74 -10.15 -7.29 -18.99
N LEU A 75 -10.61 -8.20 -18.12
CA LEU A 75 -11.88 -8.91 -18.29
C LEU A 75 -13.07 -7.95 -18.24
N ALA A 76 -13.10 -7.06 -17.25
CA ALA A 76 -14.18 -6.09 -17.11
C ALA A 76 -14.26 -5.15 -18.32
N ARG A 77 -13.09 -4.65 -18.78
CA ARG A 77 -12.99 -3.79 -19.95
C ARG A 77 -13.48 -4.47 -21.22
N SER A 78 -13.06 -5.71 -21.46
CA SER A 78 -13.51 -6.48 -22.63
C SER A 78 -14.99 -6.89 -22.56
N SER A 79 -15.56 -6.93 -21.35
CA SER A 79 -16.99 -7.21 -21.11
C SER A 79 -17.87 -5.95 -21.13
N GLY A 80 -17.31 -4.76 -21.37
CA GLY A 80 -18.06 -3.51 -21.43
C GLY A 80 -18.43 -2.90 -20.07
N LEU A 81 -17.89 -3.41 -18.97
CA LEU A 81 -18.09 -2.80 -17.64
C LEU A 81 -17.38 -1.45 -17.55
N ALA A 82 -17.95 -0.55 -16.74
CA ALA A 82 -17.32 0.72 -16.44
C ALA A 82 -15.98 0.51 -15.73
N VAL A 83 -14.92 1.11 -16.28
CA VAL A 83 -13.56 1.04 -15.74
C VAL A 83 -12.99 2.46 -15.71
N GLY A 84 -12.24 2.80 -14.66
CA GLY A 84 -11.63 4.12 -14.52
C GLY A 84 -10.61 4.42 -15.61
N GLU A 85 -10.34 5.72 -15.82
CA GLU A 85 -9.36 6.20 -16.80
C GLU A 85 -7.96 5.61 -16.58
N ARG A 86 -7.56 5.47 -15.32
CA ARG A 86 -6.27 4.88 -14.92
C ARG A 86 -6.36 3.38 -14.58
N GLY A 87 -7.51 2.75 -14.87
CA GLY A 87 -7.82 1.36 -14.59
C GLY A 87 -8.61 1.14 -13.30
N GLY A 88 -9.06 -0.10 -13.13
CA GLY A 88 -9.90 -0.55 -12.02
C GLY A 88 -11.40 -0.48 -12.33
N ILE A 89 -12.13 -1.52 -11.92
CA ILE A 89 -13.55 -1.73 -12.19
C ILE A 89 -14.35 -0.77 -11.30
N CYS A 90 -15.10 0.15 -11.89
CA CYS A 90 -15.90 1.11 -11.13
C CYS A 90 -16.95 0.38 -10.31
N ILE A 91 -17.01 0.66 -9.00
CA ILE A 91 -18.02 0.11 -8.10
C ILE A 91 -18.72 1.18 -7.27
N ASP A 92 -19.96 0.89 -6.88
CA ASP A 92 -20.71 1.66 -5.88
C ASP A 92 -20.37 1.23 -4.43
N ASP A 93 -21.08 1.80 -3.46
CA ASP A 93 -20.92 1.50 -2.03
C ASP A 93 -21.34 0.06 -1.65
N ARG A 94 -21.98 -0.67 -2.55
CA ARG A 94 -22.38 -2.08 -2.37
C ARG A 94 -21.47 -3.04 -3.16
N CYS A 95 -20.36 -2.54 -3.70
CA CYS A 95 -19.43 -3.29 -4.55
C CYS A 95 -20.02 -3.72 -5.91
N ARG A 96 -21.14 -3.14 -6.34
CA ARG A 96 -21.76 -3.45 -7.63
C ARG A 96 -21.10 -2.66 -8.74
N THR A 97 -20.95 -3.29 -9.89
CA THR A 97 -20.39 -2.65 -11.08
C THR A 97 -21.48 -1.89 -11.86
N SER A 98 -21.17 -1.44 -13.08
CA SER A 98 -22.18 -0.89 -14.00
C SER A 98 -23.24 -1.93 -14.44
N ASP A 99 -22.92 -3.22 -14.32
CA ASP A 99 -23.90 -4.29 -14.42
C ASP A 99 -24.34 -4.69 -13.00
N PRO A 100 -25.65 -4.59 -12.67
CA PRO A 100 -26.15 -4.86 -11.33
C PRO A 100 -25.98 -6.33 -10.88
N ASP A 101 -25.81 -7.26 -11.82
CA ASP A 101 -25.61 -8.69 -11.53
C ASP A 101 -24.13 -9.06 -11.34
N VAL A 102 -23.22 -8.08 -11.52
CA VAL A 102 -21.78 -8.27 -11.38
C VAL A 102 -21.23 -7.40 -10.26
N LEU A 103 -20.52 -8.03 -9.33
CA LEU A 103 -19.78 -7.36 -8.26
C LEU A 103 -18.27 -7.40 -8.51
N ALA A 104 -17.55 -6.40 -8.01
CA ALA A 104 -16.09 -6.38 -7.99
C ALA A 104 -15.58 -5.99 -6.59
N ILE A 105 -14.57 -6.69 -6.09
CA ILE A 105 -13.98 -6.48 -4.77
C ILE A 105 -12.45 -6.59 -4.83
N GLY A 106 -11.78 -6.05 -3.81
CA GLY A 106 -10.32 -6.11 -3.70
C GLY A 106 -9.62 -5.12 -4.62
N GLU A 107 -8.39 -5.44 -5.03
CA GLU A 107 -7.50 -4.49 -5.72
C GLU A 107 -7.91 -4.19 -7.16
N CYS A 108 -8.79 -5.00 -7.76
CA CYS A 108 -9.36 -4.69 -9.07
C CYS A 108 -10.48 -3.65 -9.00
N ALA A 109 -11.07 -3.43 -7.82
CA ALA A 109 -12.19 -2.52 -7.64
C ALA A 109 -11.72 -1.07 -7.46
N LEU A 110 -12.34 -0.17 -8.22
CA LEU A 110 -12.20 1.27 -8.13
C LEU A 110 -13.41 1.84 -7.41
N TRP A 111 -13.23 2.15 -6.14
CA TRP A 111 -14.27 2.73 -5.30
C TRP A 111 -13.92 4.18 -4.99
N GLU A 112 -14.84 5.10 -5.26
CA GLU A 112 -14.64 6.54 -5.07
C GLU A 112 -13.35 7.08 -5.74
N ASN A 113 -13.09 6.64 -6.98
CA ASN A 113 -11.88 6.95 -7.75
C ASN A 113 -10.56 6.53 -7.06
N LYS A 114 -10.62 5.53 -6.18
CA LYS A 114 -9.45 5.01 -5.47
C LYS A 114 -9.38 3.47 -5.54
N ILE A 115 -8.16 3.00 -5.82
CA ILE A 115 -7.79 1.58 -5.66
C ILE A 115 -7.12 1.42 -4.31
N TYR A 116 -7.51 0.38 -3.59
CA TYR A 116 -7.00 0.08 -2.26
C TYR A 116 -6.07 -1.14 -2.32
N GLY A 117 -4.76 -0.91 -2.39
CA GLY A 117 -3.73 -1.95 -2.32
C GLY A 117 -3.43 -2.41 -0.90
N LEU A 118 -4.47 -2.73 -0.11
CA LEU A 118 -4.36 -3.20 1.26
C LEU A 118 -5.36 -4.32 1.51
N VAL A 119 -4.99 -5.26 2.38
CA VAL A 119 -5.81 -6.43 2.72
C VAL A 119 -7.11 -6.05 3.45
N ALA A 120 -7.05 -5.11 4.39
CA ALA A 120 -8.20 -4.72 5.21
C ALA A 120 -9.39 -4.17 4.37
N PRO A 121 -9.19 -3.24 3.42
CA PRO A 121 -10.22 -2.86 2.45
C PRO A 121 -10.82 -4.05 1.69
N GLY A 122 -9.98 -4.99 1.22
CA GLY A 122 -10.45 -6.18 0.51
C GLY A 122 -11.40 -7.03 1.36
N TYR A 123 -11.09 -7.24 2.64
CA TYR A 123 -12.00 -7.94 3.55
C TYR A 123 -13.31 -7.19 3.81
N GLN A 124 -13.27 -5.85 3.84
CA GLN A 124 -14.48 -5.06 3.97
C GLN A 124 -15.36 -5.18 2.73
N MET A 125 -14.77 -5.07 1.53
CA MET A 125 -15.47 -5.27 0.27
C MET A 125 -16.07 -6.67 0.16
N ALA A 126 -15.36 -7.71 0.60
CA ALA A 126 -15.87 -9.07 0.64
C ALA A 126 -17.10 -9.21 1.56
N ARG A 127 -17.07 -8.60 2.76
CA ARG A 127 -18.23 -8.58 3.66
C ARG A 127 -19.42 -7.83 3.06
N THR A 128 -19.18 -6.67 2.44
CA THR A 128 -20.22 -5.89 1.77
C THR A 128 -20.84 -6.66 0.60
N ALA A 129 -20.03 -7.30 -0.25
CA ALA A 129 -20.51 -8.11 -1.36
C ALA A 129 -21.32 -9.33 -0.88
N ALA A 130 -20.86 -10.01 0.18
CA ALA A 130 -21.61 -11.12 0.77
C ALA A 130 -22.96 -10.68 1.35
N ALA A 131 -23.00 -9.53 2.03
CA ALA A 131 -24.24 -8.93 2.52
C ALA A 131 -25.18 -8.54 1.38
N ASP A 132 -24.65 -7.97 0.29
CA ASP A 132 -25.46 -7.63 -0.89
C ASP A 132 -26.15 -8.86 -1.49
N LEU A 133 -25.40 -9.96 -1.66
CA LEU A 133 -25.93 -11.24 -2.15
C LEU A 133 -26.96 -11.87 -1.19
N ALA A 134 -26.84 -11.61 0.11
CA ALA A 134 -27.78 -12.07 1.13
C ALA A 134 -29.03 -11.17 1.27
N GLY A 135 -29.10 -10.06 0.54
CA GLY A 135 -30.18 -9.08 0.68
C GLY A 135 -30.07 -8.19 1.93
N GLU A 136 -28.89 -8.10 2.52
CA GLU A 136 -28.58 -7.30 3.70
C GLU A 136 -28.01 -5.91 3.32
N GLU A 137 -28.20 -4.93 4.21
CA GLU A 137 -27.62 -3.58 4.06
C GLU A 137 -26.32 -3.43 4.87
N ALA A 138 -25.19 -3.58 4.19
CA ALA A 138 -23.86 -3.34 4.78
C ALA A 138 -22.92 -2.58 3.82
N PRO A 139 -23.25 -1.34 3.42
CA PRO A 139 -22.46 -0.59 2.44
C PRO A 139 -21.07 -0.23 2.97
N LEU A 140 -20.13 -0.02 2.05
CA LEU A 140 -18.82 0.56 2.32
C LEU A 140 -18.99 1.95 2.96
N ARG A 141 -18.07 2.28 3.87
CA ARG A 141 -18.06 3.56 4.59
C ARG A 141 -16.65 4.12 4.61
N ARG A 142 -16.51 5.41 4.32
CA ARG A 142 -15.24 6.14 4.46
C ARG A 142 -14.77 6.12 5.92
N GLY A 143 -13.49 5.82 6.14
CA GLY A 143 -12.85 5.89 7.46
C GLY A 143 -12.58 4.56 8.16
N GLY A 144 -12.90 3.42 7.54
CA GLY A 144 -12.58 2.08 8.07
C GLY A 144 -11.17 1.55 7.71
N TYR A 145 -10.40 2.27 6.90
CA TYR A 145 -9.10 1.80 6.40
C TYR A 145 -7.98 2.14 7.37
N GLU A 146 -7.80 1.31 8.40
CA GLU A 146 -6.61 1.37 9.22
C GLU A 146 -5.41 0.89 8.40
N HIS A 147 -4.47 1.81 8.12
CA HIS A 147 -3.19 1.50 7.52
C HIS A 147 -2.39 0.58 8.47
N GLN A 148 -2.38 -0.73 8.20
CA GLN A 148 -1.37 -1.62 8.78
C GLN A 148 -0.13 -1.54 7.91
N THR A 149 0.77 -0.61 8.23
CA THR A 149 2.12 -0.62 7.69
C THR A 149 2.95 -1.61 8.48
N GLN A 150 3.21 -2.77 7.87
CA GLN A 150 4.13 -3.76 8.41
C GLN A 150 5.50 -3.52 7.76
N ALA A 151 6.28 -2.60 8.33
CA ALA A 151 7.69 -2.47 7.98
C ALA A 151 8.48 -3.60 8.65
N ALA A 152 9.47 -4.15 7.93
CA ALA A 152 10.25 -5.31 8.35
C ALA A 152 10.64 -5.28 9.83
N GLY A 153 10.13 -6.25 10.60
CA GLY A 153 10.66 -6.62 11.92
C GLY A 153 10.05 -5.98 13.17
N ASP A 154 9.17 -4.96 13.09
CA ASP A 154 8.63 -4.33 14.31
C ASP A 154 7.08 -4.33 14.32
N ARG A 155 6.49 -5.24 15.10
CA ARG A 155 5.02 -5.34 15.30
C ARG A 155 4.54 -4.26 16.28
N ARG A 156 4.66 -2.97 15.94
CA ARG A 156 4.01 -1.91 16.73
C ARG A 156 2.63 -1.60 16.19
N ARG A 157 1.62 -2.07 16.93
CA ARG A 157 0.22 -1.68 16.75
C ARG A 157 0.08 -0.24 17.26
N LEU A 158 0.14 0.76 16.37
CA LEU A 158 -0.07 2.16 16.75
C LEU A 158 -1.58 2.41 17.00
N LEU A 159 -2.06 2.06 18.19
CA LEU A 159 -3.42 2.37 18.64
C LEU A 159 -3.50 3.86 18.99
N ARG A 160 -3.84 4.72 18.02
CA ARG A 160 -4.16 6.12 18.30
C ARG A 160 -5.55 6.19 18.94
N ARG A 161 -5.63 6.15 20.28
CA ARG A 161 -6.89 6.43 20.99
C ARG A 161 -7.38 7.83 20.65
N ARG A 162 -8.66 7.95 20.29
CA ARG A 162 -9.34 9.22 20.00
C ARG A 162 -9.20 10.17 21.19
N SER A 163 -8.64 11.35 20.95
CA SER A 163 -8.63 12.45 21.92
C SER A 163 -10.01 13.11 21.94
N GLY A 164 -10.83 12.80 22.95
CA GLY A 164 -11.97 13.64 23.32
C GLY A 164 -11.53 14.88 24.11
N PRO A 165 -12.42 15.87 24.34
CA PRO A 165 -12.07 17.21 24.82
C PRO A 165 -11.49 17.30 26.25
N HIS A 166 -11.29 16.17 26.95
CA HIS A 166 -10.93 16.13 28.38
C HIS A 166 -9.75 15.20 28.72
N ALA A 167 -8.89 14.83 27.76
CA ALA A 167 -7.73 13.99 28.06
C ALA A 167 -6.60 14.79 28.75
N ARG A 168 -6.29 14.42 30.01
CA ARG A 168 -5.15 14.92 30.79
C ARG A 168 -3.81 14.45 30.17
N LYS A 169 -2.75 15.24 30.38
CA LYS A 169 -1.39 15.05 29.87
C LYS A 169 -0.92 13.58 29.95
N SER A 170 -0.36 13.11 28.84
CA SER A 170 0.12 11.75 28.59
C SER A 170 1.33 11.37 29.45
N GLU A 171 1.26 10.21 30.10
CA GLU A 171 2.43 9.42 30.47
C GLU A 171 2.57 8.24 29.49
N LEU A 172 3.77 8.10 28.95
CA LEU A 172 4.19 7.03 28.06
C LEU A 172 4.50 5.80 28.93
N SER A 173 3.61 4.80 28.97
CA SER A 173 3.90 3.53 29.65
C SER A 173 4.40 2.51 28.63
N VAL A 174 5.62 2.03 28.83
CA VAL A 174 6.24 0.91 28.11
C VAL A 174 5.90 -0.36 28.89
N ASP A 175 5.18 -1.31 28.29
CA ASP A 175 4.96 -2.64 28.89
C ASP A 175 6.24 -3.47 28.76
N PRO A 176 6.90 -3.87 29.87
CA PRO A 176 8.19 -4.55 29.82
C PRO A 176 8.09 -6.06 29.51
N ARG A 177 6.94 -6.61 29.10
CA ARG A 177 6.76 -8.06 28.90
C ARG A 177 6.86 -8.57 27.46
N THR A 178 7.78 -8.05 26.68
CA THR A 178 8.22 -8.72 25.44
C THR A 178 9.75 -8.71 25.35
N GLY A 179 10.38 -9.51 26.22
CA GLY A 179 11.78 -9.92 26.13
C GLY A 179 11.88 -11.45 26.20
N ALA A 180 12.74 -11.99 25.33
CA ALA A 180 13.30 -13.35 25.30
C ALA A 180 12.35 -14.52 24.97
N ASP A 181 12.41 -15.01 23.73
CA ASP A 181 13.03 -16.31 23.39
C ASP A 181 12.72 -16.65 21.92
N LEU A 182 13.78 -16.71 21.11
CA LEU A 182 14.09 -17.59 19.96
C LEU A 182 15.28 -17.00 19.18
#